data_AF-A0A950U9I4-F1
#
_entry.id   AF-A0A950U9I4-F1
#
_cell.length_a   1.000
_cell.length_b   1.000
_cell.length_c   1.000
_cell.angle_alpha   90.00
_cell.angle_beta   90.00
_cell.angle_gamma   90.00
#
_symmetry.space_group_name_H-M   'P 1'
#
loop_
_entity.id
_entity.type
_entity.pdbx_description
1 polymer ?
#
loop_
_entity_poly.entity_id
_entity_poly.type
_entity_poly.pdbx_seq_one_letter_code
_entity_poly.pdbx_strand_id
1 'polypeptide(L)'
;MSITPNQHASNASDETSAAAAARPAMPQSAAARSPFTPIANYGFLSNCHTGALVAPDGTVDWLCVPRFDSSSVFGALLDRGAGSFRFGPFGITVPSDRIYEPGTNSLVTSWKTPTGWIVVRDALTMGPRRGKDVVTPHTRPPADEDADHALVRTAMCTGGTVEIDLVCEPAFDYGRVPGEWTLGADEHRAEARAGDQTIQLQTGMLLGIEGGRARARHVLRAGETVFCALAWSEHARIPSNAEEAVEQLDATTTFWRDWLARAMIPDHELGPLIQRSALAIKGLTYMPTGAAVAALTTSLPETPGGERNWDYRYTWIRDSTFLLRALHYLLLDWEADEFMQFMADLDRNEDGGLQIMYGIDGRRELSESVREDLSGYNGARPVRVGNAAFDQRQNDVFGAALDTVLLH
;
A
#
# COMPACT_ATOMS: atom_id res chain seq x y z
N MET A 1 72.94 -50.58 28.21
CA MET A 1 72.24 -50.12 29.44
C MET A 1 70.78 -49.99 29.10
N SER A 2 70.02 -51.10 29.23
CA SER A 2 69.10 -51.36 30.36
C SER A 2 67.66 -51.00 29.93
N ILE A 3 66.99 -51.84 29.15
CA ILE A 3 66.00 -52.88 29.56
C ILE A 3 64.59 -52.31 29.83
N THR A 4 63.67 -52.77 28.98
CA THR A 4 62.19 -52.76 28.93
C THR A 4 61.50 -53.17 30.25
N PRO A 5 60.18 -52.90 30.50
CA PRO A 5 59.10 -53.66 29.84
C PRO A 5 57.71 -52.99 29.63
N ASN A 6 57.16 -53.32 28.46
CA ASN A 6 55.82 -53.82 28.08
C ASN A 6 54.62 -53.86 29.07
N GLN A 7 53.42 -53.78 28.46
CA GLN A 7 52.05 -54.20 28.89
C GLN A 7 51.28 -53.18 29.78
N HIS A 8 50.02 -52.80 29.53
CA HIS A 8 48.85 -53.55 29.06
C HIS A 8 47.91 -52.74 28.14
N ALA A 9 47.22 -53.46 27.27
CA ALA A 9 46.17 -53.03 26.36
C ALA A 9 44.80 -52.90 27.06
N SER A 10 43.95 -51.98 26.59
CA SER A 10 42.51 -52.26 26.40
C SER A 10 41.83 -51.19 25.54
N ASN A 11 41.21 -51.68 24.47
CA ASN A 11 39.86 -51.37 24.00
C ASN A 11 39.47 -49.97 23.45
N ALA A 12 38.81 -50.11 22.30
CA ALA A 12 37.59 -49.42 21.87
C ALA A 12 37.75 -48.04 21.22
N SER A 13 37.59 -48.09 19.90
CA SER A 13 36.86 -47.10 19.12
C SER A 13 35.67 -46.52 19.87
N ASP A 14 35.58 -45.18 19.93
CA ASP A 14 34.29 -44.52 19.90
C ASP A 14 34.41 -43.13 19.28
N GLU A 15 33.46 -42.88 18.39
CA GLU A 15 33.25 -41.68 17.59
C GLU A 15 33.02 -40.45 18.48
N THR A 16 33.85 -39.42 18.34
CA THR A 16 33.57 -38.12 18.96
C THR A 16 32.67 -37.29 18.04
N SER A 17 31.37 -37.46 18.27
CA SER A 17 30.28 -36.53 17.92
C SER A 17 30.63 -35.08 18.30
N ALA A 18 30.77 -34.22 17.31
CA ALA A 18 30.82 -32.77 17.49
C ALA A 18 29.40 -32.25 17.80
N ALA A 19 29.10 -32.05 19.08
CA ALA A 19 27.85 -31.45 19.53
C ALA A 19 27.82 -29.96 19.15
N ALA A 20 26.91 -29.58 18.24
CA ALA A 20 26.57 -28.20 17.96
C ALA A 20 25.92 -27.56 19.20
N ALA A 21 26.58 -26.56 19.78
CA ALA A 21 26.05 -25.79 20.90
C ALA A 21 24.81 -25.00 20.45
N ALA A 22 23.63 -25.43 20.91
CA ALA A 22 22.38 -24.72 20.72
C ALA A 22 22.44 -23.36 21.45
N ARG A 23 22.17 -22.27 20.73
CA ARG A 23 21.99 -20.94 21.33
C ARG A 23 20.79 -21.00 22.28
N PRO A 24 20.89 -20.46 23.51
CA PRO A 24 19.75 -20.47 24.43
C PRO A 24 18.63 -19.63 23.84
N ALA A 25 17.45 -20.25 23.69
CA ALA A 25 16.24 -19.55 23.30
C ALA A 25 15.96 -18.45 24.34
N MET A 26 15.93 -17.20 23.88
CA MET A 26 15.46 -16.10 24.73
C MET A 26 14.02 -16.39 25.13
N PRO A 27 13.63 -16.17 26.40
CA PRO A 27 12.26 -16.33 26.82
C PRO A 27 11.39 -15.37 26.00
N GLN A 28 10.56 -15.92 25.11
CA GLN A 28 9.45 -15.17 24.52
C GLN A 28 8.54 -14.77 25.68
N SER A 29 8.74 -13.56 26.18
CA SER A 29 7.77 -12.90 27.04
C SER A 29 6.43 -12.98 26.34
N ALA A 30 5.41 -13.45 27.05
CA ALA A 30 4.01 -13.44 26.63
C ALA A 30 3.48 -11.99 26.58
N ALA A 31 4.15 -11.14 25.81
CA ALA A 31 3.65 -9.83 25.45
C ALA A 31 2.35 -10.05 24.68
N ALA A 32 1.28 -9.40 25.13
CA ALA A 32 0.03 -9.34 24.38
C ALA A 32 0.36 -9.03 22.91
N ARG A 33 -0.23 -9.78 21.97
CA ARG A 33 -0.06 -9.52 20.53
C ARG A 33 -0.34 -8.05 20.29
N SER A 34 0.58 -7.36 19.60
CA SER A 34 0.42 -5.96 19.24
C SER A 34 -0.97 -5.74 18.63
N PRO A 35 -1.69 -4.65 18.97
CA PRO A 35 -2.96 -4.31 18.33
C PRO A 35 -2.77 -3.90 16.86
N PHE A 36 -1.52 -3.75 16.40
CA PHE A 36 -1.19 -3.43 15.02
C PHE A 36 -0.81 -4.69 14.24
N THR A 37 -1.26 -4.74 12.99
CA THR A 37 -0.80 -5.74 12.04
C THR A 37 0.70 -5.53 11.76
N PRO A 38 1.53 -6.59 11.75
CA PRO A 38 2.93 -6.49 11.32
C PRO A 38 3.03 -5.87 9.93
N ILE A 39 3.96 -4.92 9.72
CA ILE A 39 4.08 -4.18 8.43
C ILE A 39 4.14 -5.13 7.22
N ALA A 40 4.92 -6.21 7.33
CA ALA A 40 5.09 -7.21 6.27
C ALA A 40 3.81 -7.97 5.89
N ASN A 41 2.76 -7.90 6.72
CA ASN A 41 1.49 -8.57 6.47
C ASN A 41 0.47 -7.66 5.75
N TYR A 42 0.79 -6.41 5.43
CA TYR A 42 -0.10 -5.57 4.63
C TYR A 42 0.02 -5.90 3.14
N GLY A 43 -1.12 -5.90 2.44
CA GLY A 43 -1.18 -5.89 0.98
C GLY A 43 -1.20 -4.46 0.47
N PHE A 44 -0.32 -4.12 -0.46
CA PHE A 44 -0.21 -2.82 -1.10
C PHE A 44 -1.06 -2.78 -2.37
N LEU A 45 -1.99 -1.83 -2.41
CA LEU A 45 -2.75 -1.49 -3.61
C LEU A 45 -2.28 -0.14 -4.14
N SER A 46 -2.34 0.04 -5.46
CA SER A 46 -2.07 1.34 -6.09
C SER A 46 -2.91 1.50 -7.35
N ASN A 47 -3.24 2.75 -7.68
CA ASN A 47 -3.71 3.20 -9.00
C ASN A 47 -2.77 4.28 -9.58
N CYS A 48 -1.52 4.32 -9.12
CA CYS A 48 -0.51 5.32 -9.47
C CYS A 48 -0.90 6.79 -9.18
N HIS A 49 -2.03 7.04 -8.53
CA HIS A 49 -2.45 8.36 -8.06
C HIS A 49 -2.40 8.39 -6.52
N THR A 50 -2.81 7.30 -5.91
CA THR A 50 -2.64 7.01 -4.48
C THR A 50 -2.39 5.52 -4.24
N GLY A 51 -2.23 5.13 -2.97
CA GLY A 51 -2.08 3.75 -2.54
C GLY A 51 -2.83 3.44 -1.25
N ALA A 52 -3.07 2.15 -1.02
CA ALA A 52 -3.75 1.64 0.17
C ALA A 52 -3.00 0.45 0.79
N LEU A 53 -3.15 0.26 2.11
CA LEU A 53 -2.65 -0.93 2.81
C LEU A 53 -3.80 -1.75 3.41
N VAL A 54 -3.92 -3.00 2.96
CA VAL A 54 -4.94 -3.96 3.38
C VAL A 54 -4.35 -4.95 4.38
N ALA A 55 -4.87 -4.99 5.60
CA ALA A 55 -4.52 -5.94 6.64
C ALA A 55 -5.05 -7.36 6.31
N PRO A 56 -4.50 -8.43 6.92
CA PRO A 56 -4.93 -9.81 6.67
C PRO A 56 -6.40 -10.09 6.98
N ASP A 57 -7.01 -9.34 7.89
CA ASP A 57 -8.42 -9.48 8.18
C ASP A 57 -9.29 -9.00 7.01
N GLY A 58 -8.79 -8.11 6.13
CA GLY A 58 -9.53 -7.45 5.05
C GLY A 58 -9.82 -5.98 5.35
N THR A 59 -9.17 -5.39 6.36
CA THR A 59 -9.31 -3.98 6.71
C THR A 59 -8.31 -3.12 5.95
N VAL A 60 -8.76 -2.04 5.31
CA VAL A 60 -7.87 -0.98 4.82
C VAL A 60 -7.51 -0.09 6.01
N ASP A 61 -6.25 -0.16 6.45
CA ASP A 61 -5.74 0.61 7.59
C ASP A 61 -5.01 1.90 7.17
N TRP A 62 -4.64 2.01 5.89
CA TRP A 62 -4.00 3.20 5.33
C TRP A 62 -4.60 3.54 3.98
N LEU A 63 -5.05 4.78 3.81
CA LEU A 63 -5.45 5.36 2.53
C LEU A 63 -5.41 6.89 2.63
N CYS A 64 -4.71 7.52 1.69
CA CYS A 64 -4.74 8.98 1.48
C CYS A 64 -5.50 9.27 0.19
N VAL A 65 -6.34 10.31 0.19
CA VAL A 65 -7.08 10.70 -1.03
C VAL A 65 -7.03 12.22 -1.23
N PRO A 66 -6.98 12.71 -2.48
CA PRO A 66 -6.95 11.91 -3.71
C PRO A 66 -5.57 11.37 -4.10
N ARG A 67 -4.49 11.82 -3.46
CA ARG A 67 -3.10 11.54 -3.84
C ARG A 67 -2.24 11.04 -2.67
N PHE A 68 -1.08 10.48 -2.96
CA PHE A 68 -0.17 9.87 -1.96
C PHE A 68 0.13 10.77 -0.74
N ASP A 69 0.42 12.05 -0.98
CA ASP A 69 0.86 13.00 0.04
C ASP A 69 -0.29 13.84 0.65
N SER A 70 -1.54 13.52 0.32
CA SER A 70 -2.72 14.07 1.00
C SER A 70 -2.83 13.57 2.44
N SER A 71 -3.65 14.23 3.26
CA SER A 71 -4.01 13.68 4.56
C SER A 71 -4.75 12.34 4.44
N SER A 72 -4.52 11.44 5.40
CA SER A 72 -5.17 10.13 5.39
C SER A 72 -6.64 10.23 5.75
N VAL A 73 -7.49 9.45 5.07
CA VAL A 73 -8.88 9.16 5.46
C VAL A 73 -8.99 7.88 6.27
N PHE A 74 -8.05 6.96 6.06
CA PHE A 74 -7.81 5.80 6.92
C PHE A 74 -6.36 5.85 7.38
N GLY A 75 -6.17 5.92 8.69
CA GLY A 75 -4.88 6.07 9.38
C GLY A 75 -4.72 5.08 10.52
N ALA A 76 -5.52 4.00 10.57
CA ALA A 76 -5.45 2.93 11.56
C ALA A 76 -4.06 2.28 11.69
N LEU A 77 -3.19 2.47 10.69
CA LEU A 77 -1.77 2.13 10.77
C LEU A 77 -1.00 2.94 11.82
N LEU A 78 -1.34 4.21 12.01
CA LEU A 78 -0.68 5.12 12.96
C LEU A 78 -1.40 5.19 14.30
N ASP A 79 -2.73 5.06 14.29
CA ASP A 79 -3.54 5.00 15.51
C ASP A 79 -4.82 4.25 15.23
N ARG A 80 -5.18 3.23 16.02
CA ARG A 80 -6.36 2.39 15.75
C ARG A 80 -7.70 3.16 15.70
N GLY A 81 -7.76 4.37 16.24
CA GLY A 81 -8.91 5.28 16.14
C GLY A 81 -8.90 6.19 14.90
N ALA A 82 -7.82 6.26 14.13
CA ALA A 82 -7.68 7.16 12.99
C ALA A 82 -8.34 6.63 11.69
N GLY A 83 -9.44 5.90 11.82
CA GLY A 83 -10.28 5.46 10.70
C GLY A 83 -9.77 4.22 9.96
N SER A 84 -10.72 3.41 9.48
CA SER A 84 -10.44 2.15 8.76
C SER A 84 -11.63 1.71 7.90
N PHE A 85 -11.39 0.76 6.97
CA PHE A 85 -12.44 0.19 6.15
C PHE A 85 -12.36 -1.34 6.02
N ARG A 86 -13.19 -2.04 6.78
CA ARG A 86 -13.34 -3.50 6.80
C ARG A 86 -14.32 -3.98 5.74
N PHE A 87 -13.91 -5.03 5.00
CA PHE A 87 -14.78 -5.86 4.18
C PHE A 87 -14.26 -7.29 4.21
N GLY A 88 -15.05 -8.24 4.72
CA GLY A 88 -14.63 -9.62 4.90
C GLY A 88 -15.65 -10.46 5.65
N PRO A 89 -15.36 -11.75 5.92
CA PRO A 89 -16.28 -12.60 6.68
C PRO A 89 -16.50 -12.07 8.10
N PHE A 90 -17.76 -12.06 8.54
CA PHE A 90 -18.14 -11.62 9.87
C PHE A 90 -17.47 -12.49 10.95
N GLY A 91 -16.85 -11.83 11.92
CA GLY A 91 -16.23 -12.50 13.08
C GLY A 91 -14.97 -13.31 12.79
N ILE A 92 -14.43 -13.26 11.56
CA ILE A 92 -13.20 -13.97 11.18
C ILE A 92 -12.17 -12.94 10.70
N THR A 93 -11.00 -12.97 11.34
CA THR A 93 -9.91 -12.01 11.10
C THR A 93 -8.64 -12.66 10.56
N VAL A 94 -8.57 -13.99 10.55
CA VAL A 94 -7.40 -14.73 10.05
C VAL A 94 -7.76 -15.39 8.72
N PRO A 95 -7.11 -15.00 7.61
CA PRO A 95 -7.33 -15.59 6.30
C PRO A 95 -6.71 -16.97 6.19
N SER A 96 -7.24 -17.77 5.27
CA SER A 96 -6.66 -19.04 4.87
C SER A 96 -5.51 -18.85 3.89
N ASP A 97 -5.63 -17.88 2.98
CA ASP A 97 -4.57 -17.55 2.02
C ASP A 97 -4.67 -16.10 1.52
N ARG A 98 -3.54 -15.56 1.06
CA ARG A 98 -3.41 -14.19 0.52
C ARG A 98 -2.37 -14.14 -0.58
N ILE A 99 -2.78 -13.67 -1.76
CA ILE A 99 -1.89 -13.52 -2.91
C ILE A 99 -2.19 -12.21 -3.62
N TYR A 100 -1.18 -11.63 -4.27
CA TYR A 100 -1.45 -10.70 -5.37
C TYR A 100 -1.90 -11.52 -6.57
N GLU A 101 -2.87 -11.00 -7.34
CA GLU A 101 -3.14 -11.61 -8.64
C GLU A 101 -1.86 -11.56 -9.49
N PRO A 102 -1.51 -12.65 -10.19
CA PRO A 102 -0.28 -12.70 -10.95
C PRO A 102 -0.17 -11.53 -11.93
N GLY A 103 0.94 -10.80 -11.81
CA GLY A 103 1.26 -9.65 -12.65
C GLY A 103 0.55 -8.34 -12.28
N THR A 104 0.00 -8.19 -11.07
CA THR A 104 -0.77 -6.98 -10.69
C THR A 104 -0.48 -6.41 -9.30
N ASN A 105 -1.05 -5.23 -9.01
CA ASN A 105 -1.20 -4.69 -7.65
C ASN A 105 -2.62 -4.91 -7.09
N SER A 106 -3.30 -5.97 -7.51
CA SER A 106 -4.61 -6.37 -6.99
C SER A 106 -4.45 -7.52 -6.01
N LEU A 107 -5.14 -7.46 -4.88
CA LEU A 107 -5.03 -8.45 -3.81
C LEU A 107 -6.22 -9.41 -3.83
N VAL A 108 -5.94 -10.70 -3.64
CA VAL A 108 -6.94 -11.74 -3.39
C VAL A 108 -6.72 -12.32 -2.01
N THR A 109 -7.75 -12.25 -1.17
CA THR A 109 -7.75 -12.88 0.14
C THR A 109 -8.85 -13.92 0.24
N SER A 110 -8.51 -15.11 0.75
CA SER A 110 -9.44 -16.22 0.90
C SER A 110 -9.63 -16.58 2.37
N TRP A 111 -10.86 -16.83 2.78
CA TRP A 111 -11.18 -17.35 4.12
C TRP A 111 -12.02 -18.61 4.05
N LYS A 112 -11.65 -19.59 4.88
CA LYS A 112 -12.53 -20.66 5.30
C LYS A 112 -13.31 -20.22 6.54
N THR A 113 -14.63 -20.27 6.45
CA THR A 113 -15.52 -20.08 7.61
C THR A 113 -16.06 -21.43 8.08
N PRO A 114 -16.72 -21.50 9.24
CA PRO A 114 -17.39 -22.74 9.68
C PRO A 114 -18.45 -23.26 8.68
N THR A 115 -19.03 -22.37 7.88
CA THR A 115 -20.19 -22.68 7.03
C THR A 115 -19.93 -22.52 5.53
N GLY A 116 -18.76 -22.01 5.12
CA GLY A 116 -18.45 -21.79 3.71
C GLY A 116 -17.05 -21.26 3.44
N TRP A 117 -16.84 -20.88 2.19
CA TRP A 117 -15.60 -20.31 1.67
C TRP A 117 -15.89 -19.01 0.94
N ILE A 118 -15.07 -18.00 1.18
CA ILE A 118 -15.19 -16.68 0.59
C ILE A 118 -13.86 -16.21 0.04
N VAL A 119 -13.91 -15.59 -1.14
CA VAL A 119 -12.77 -14.96 -1.80
C VAL A 119 -13.10 -13.48 -1.98
N VAL A 120 -12.23 -12.60 -1.51
CA VAL A 120 -12.32 -11.15 -1.70
C VAL A 120 -11.22 -10.70 -2.64
N ARG A 121 -11.57 -9.92 -3.66
CA ARG A 121 -10.63 -9.20 -4.53
C ARG A 121 -10.66 -7.71 -4.17
N ASP A 122 -9.50 -7.11 -3.98
CA ASP A 122 -9.34 -5.68 -3.67
C ASP A 122 -8.43 -5.01 -4.71
N ALA A 123 -8.85 -3.86 -5.25
CA ALA A 123 -7.97 -3.01 -6.05
C ALA A 123 -8.31 -1.53 -5.95
N LEU A 124 -7.27 -0.69 -5.95
CA LEU A 124 -7.41 0.69 -6.40
C LEU A 124 -7.47 0.64 -7.93
N THR A 125 -8.55 1.18 -8.49
CA THR A 125 -8.95 0.82 -9.86
C THR A 125 -8.39 1.75 -10.93
N MET A 126 -8.08 1.14 -12.07
CA MET A 126 -7.61 1.75 -13.31
C MET A 126 -8.56 1.36 -14.45
N GLY A 127 -8.74 2.26 -15.41
CA GLY A 127 -9.55 1.98 -16.59
C GLY A 127 -9.36 3.00 -17.71
N PRO A 128 -10.08 2.85 -18.83
CA PRO A 128 -9.98 3.77 -19.95
C PRO A 128 -10.32 5.21 -19.55
N ARG A 129 -9.50 6.16 -20.00
CA ARG A 129 -9.67 7.59 -19.69
C ARG A 129 -10.98 8.11 -20.28
N ARG A 130 -11.82 8.72 -19.42
CA ARG A 130 -13.15 9.24 -19.81
C ARG A 130 -13.19 10.75 -20.04
N GLY A 131 -12.13 11.46 -19.68
CA GLY A 131 -12.09 12.92 -19.74
C GLY A 131 -10.76 13.49 -19.26
N LYS A 132 -10.75 14.79 -18.97
CA LYS A 132 -9.63 15.42 -18.26
C LYS A 132 -9.77 15.12 -16.77
N ASP A 133 -8.71 14.58 -16.16
CA ASP A 133 -8.65 14.47 -14.71
C ASP A 133 -8.47 15.88 -14.10
N VAL A 134 -9.41 16.29 -13.27
CA VAL A 134 -9.40 17.57 -12.53
C VAL A 134 -9.07 17.39 -11.06
N VAL A 135 -9.03 16.15 -10.58
CA VAL A 135 -8.72 15.77 -9.19
C VAL A 135 -7.22 15.71 -8.99
N THR A 136 -6.55 15.01 -9.91
CA THR A 136 -5.11 14.83 -9.97
C THR A 136 -4.64 15.11 -11.40
N PRO A 137 -4.63 16.38 -11.81
CA PRO A 137 -4.39 16.75 -13.19
C PRO A 137 -2.99 16.36 -13.63
N HIS A 138 -2.91 15.80 -14.84
CA HIS A 138 -1.63 15.49 -15.47
C HIS A 138 -0.94 16.77 -15.97
N THR A 139 0.38 16.85 -15.81
CA THR A 139 1.22 17.94 -16.35
C THR A 139 1.67 17.68 -17.80
N ARG A 140 1.43 16.47 -18.31
CA ARG A 140 1.72 16.00 -19.67
C ARG A 140 0.50 15.27 -20.24
N PRO A 141 0.46 14.96 -21.55
CA PRO A 141 -0.62 14.16 -22.12
C PRO A 141 -0.69 12.79 -21.42
N PRO A 142 -1.83 12.43 -20.80
CA PRO A 142 -1.97 11.16 -20.10
C PRO A 142 -1.98 9.98 -21.07
N ALA A 143 -1.73 8.79 -20.53
CA ALA A 143 -1.96 7.53 -21.24
C ALA A 143 -3.46 7.31 -21.54
N ASP A 144 -3.76 6.26 -22.31
CA ASP A 144 -5.14 5.88 -22.65
C ASP A 144 -5.93 5.36 -21.43
N GLU A 145 -5.22 4.90 -20.40
CA GLU A 145 -5.77 4.41 -19.15
C GLU A 145 -5.32 5.29 -17.98
N ASP A 146 -6.22 5.49 -17.03
CA ASP A 146 -6.01 6.40 -15.89
C ASP A 146 -6.75 5.88 -14.64
N ALA A 147 -6.52 6.52 -13.49
CA ALA A 147 -7.18 6.17 -12.24
C ALA A 147 -8.70 6.43 -12.30
N ASP A 148 -9.49 5.44 -11.87
CA ASP A 148 -10.95 5.56 -11.72
C ASP A 148 -11.35 6.32 -10.44
N HIS A 149 -10.38 6.75 -9.63
CA HIS A 149 -10.58 7.42 -8.33
C HIS A 149 -11.45 6.62 -7.34
N ALA A 150 -11.32 5.29 -7.39
CA ALA A 150 -12.08 4.37 -6.55
C ALA A 150 -11.26 3.16 -6.07
N LEU A 151 -11.50 2.78 -4.82
CA LEU A 151 -11.19 1.47 -4.27
C LEU A 151 -12.41 0.57 -4.51
N VAL A 152 -12.26 -0.50 -5.30
CA VAL A 152 -13.34 -1.46 -5.57
C VAL A 152 -12.97 -2.81 -4.96
N ARG A 153 -13.97 -3.45 -4.35
CA ARG A 153 -13.84 -4.70 -3.62
C ARG A 153 -15.00 -5.62 -3.98
N THR A 154 -14.71 -6.87 -4.33
CA THR A 154 -15.75 -7.89 -4.57
C THR A 154 -15.55 -9.06 -3.63
N ALA A 155 -16.64 -9.70 -3.23
CA ALA A 155 -16.62 -10.85 -2.35
C ALA A 155 -17.54 -11.94 -2.91
N MET A 156 -16.95 -13.08 -3.27
CA MET A 156 -17.64 -14.23 -3.84
C MET A 156 -17.62 -15.39 -2.85
N CYS A 157 -18.79 -15.97 -2.58
CA CYS A 157 -18.88 -17.22 -1.83
C CYS A 157 -18.66 -18.40 -2.79
N THR A 158 -17.54 -19.10 -2.63
CA THR A 158 -17.15 -20.21 -3.53
C THR A 158 -17.77 -21.54 -3.12
N GLY A 159 -18.29 -21.64 -1.89
CA GLY A 159 -18.97 -22.83 -1.39
C GLY A 159 -19.62 -22.62 -0.04
N GLY A 160 -20.74 -23.31 0.20
CA GLY A 160 -21.51 -23.19 1.45
C GLY A 160 -22.22 -21.84 1.58
N THR A 161 -22.23 -21.30 2.79
CA THR A 161 -22.86 -20.03 3.14
C THR A 161 -21.92 -19.20 4.01
N VAL A 162 -21.76 -17.91 3.73
CA VAL A 162 -20.87 -17.01 4.49
C VAL A 162 -21.60 -15.72 4.82
N GLU A 163 -21.63 -15.34 6.10
CA GLU A 163 -22.00 -13.99 6.50
C GLU A 163 -20.79 -13.06 6.29
N ILE A 164 -20.98 -12.01 5.49
CA ILE A 164 -19.99 -10.97 5.22
C ILE A 164 -20.37 -9.70 5.97
N ASP A 165 -19.37 -8.98 6.48
CA ASP A 165 -19.54 -7.66 7.07
C ASP A 165 -18.75 -6.58 6.35
N LEU A 166 -19.32 -5.38 6.38
CA LEU A 166 -18.70 -4.14 5.93
C LEU A 166 -18.76 -3.14 7.08
N VAL A 167 -17.63 -2.52 7.39
CA VAL A 167 -17.56 -1.40 8.34
C VAL A 167 -16.62 -0.35 7.78
N CYS A 168 -17.17 0.79 7.36
CA CYS A 168 -16.41 1.92 6.84
C CYS A 168 -16.49 3.09 7.83
N GLU A 169 -15.37 3.44 8.42
CA GLU A 169 -15.25 4.51 9.43
C GLU A 169 -14.11 5.44 9.02
N PRO A 170 -14.35 6.42 8.14
CA PRO A 170 -13.36 7.40 7.75
C PRO A 170 -13.08 8.38 8.89
N ALA A 171 -11.81 8.71 9.08
CA ALA A 171 -11.38 9.75 10.00
C ALA A 171 -10.33 10.63 9.29
N PHE A 172 -10.82 11.75 8.77
CA PHE A 172 -10.08 12.70 7.94
C PHE A 172 -9.01 13.44 8.74
N ASP A 173 -8.06 14.05 8.02
CA ASP A 173 -6.89 14.73 8.58
C ASP A 173 -6.10 13.87 9.59
N TYR A 174 -5.86 12.60 9.22
CA TYR A 174 -5.22 11.60 10.09
C TYR A 174 -5.95 11.46 11.42
N GLY A 175 -7.26 11.21 11.39
CA GLY A 175 -8.04 10.96 12.60
C GLY A 175 -8.60 12.19 13.34
N ARG A 176 -8.28 13.41 12.90
CA ARG A 176 -8.74 14.65 13.58
C ARG A 176 -10.20 14.96 13.35
N VAL A 177 -10.71 14.69 12.16
CA VAL A 177 -12.07 15.06 11.77
C VAL A 177 -12.86 13.79 11.44
N PRO A 178 -13.86 13.41 12.27
CA PRO A 178 -14.70 12.27 11.94
C PRO A 178 -15.55 12.58 10.69
N GLY A 179 -15.88 11.55 9.91
CA GLY A 179 -16.79 11.70 8.78
C GLY A 179 -18.25 11.85 9.21
N GLU A 180 -18.94 12.85 8.67
CA GLU A 180 -20.39 12.99 8.80
C GLU A 180 -21.08 12.25 7.66
N TRP A 181 -21.87 11.22 8.01
CA TRP A 181 -22.53 10.36 7.03
C TRP A 181 -23.92 10.85 6.63
N THR A 182 -24.22 10.80 5.34
CA THR A 182 -25.57 10.91 4.77
C THR A 182 -25.88 9.62 4.01
N LEU A 183 -26.99 8.96 4.36
CA LEU A 183 -27.45 7.75 3.69
C LEU A 183 -28.33 8.10 2.49
N GLY A 184 -28.07 7.45 1.35
CA GLY A 184 -28.88 7.57 0.14
C GLY A 184 -30.24 6.90 0.29
N ALA A 185 -31.21 7.32 -0.54
CA ALA A 185 -32.59 6.85 -0.43
C ALA A 185 -32.79 5.34 -0.71
N ASP A 186 -31.86 4.72 -1.46
CA ASP A 186 -31.86 3.29 -1.75
C ASP A 186 -31.11 2.45 -0.70
N GLU A 187 -30.52 3.10 0.32
CA GLU A 187 -29.70 2.48 1.37
C GLU A 187 -28.49 1.69 0.85
N HIS A 188 -28.14 1.82 -0.44
CA HIS A 188 -26.98 1.17 -1.07
C HIS A 188 -25.83 2.14 -1.31
N ARG A 189 -26.08 3.44 -1.07
CA ARG A 189 -25.11 4.53 -1.19
C ARG A 189 -25.07 5.33 0.11
N ALA A 190 -23.89 5.76 0.51
CA ALA A 190 -23.72 6.71 1.59
C ALA A 190 -22.55 7.65 1.28
N GLU A 191 -22.63 8.89 1.72
CA GLU A 191 -21.57 9.88 1.57
C GLU A 191 -21.04 10.28 2.95
N ALA A 192 -19.73 10.32 3.12
CA ALA A 192 -19.10 10.90 4.30
C ALA A 192 -18.39 12.20 3.93
N ARG A 193 -18.64 13.27 4.69
CA ARG A 193 -18.07 14.60 4.46
C ARG A 193 -17.26 15.08 5.67
N ALA A 194 -16.19 15.81 5.39
CA ALA A 194 -15.40 16.54 6.36
C ALA A 194 -14.80 17.80 5.69
N GLY A 195 -15.42 18.96 5.96
CA GLY A 195 -15.10 20.19 5.23
C GLY A 195 -15.36 20.03 3.73
N ASP A 196 -14.35 20.30 2.91
CA ASP A 196 -14.44 20.20 1.45
C ASP A 196 -14.15 18.77 0.93
N GLN A 197 -13.73 17.85 1.79
CA GLN A 197 -13.49 16.46 1.39
C GLN A 197 -14.78 15.64 1.50
N THR A 198 -15.09 14.90 0.43
CA THR A 198 -16.21 13.97 0.37
C THR A 198 -15.73 12.60 -0.12
N ILE A 199 -16.17 11.53 0.54
CA ILE A 199 -16.04 10.17 0.03
C ILE A 199 -17.43 9.55 -0.13
N GLN A 200 -17.59 8.74 -1.17
CA GLN A 200 -18.83 8.06 -1.51
C GLN A 200 -18.61 6.55 -1.37
N LEU A 201 -19.46 5.90 -0.57
CA LEU A 201 -19.52 4.46 -0.41
C LEU A 201 -20.73 3.95 -1.19
N GLN A 202 -20.51 2.98 -2.08
CA GLN A 202 -21.56 2.27 -2.80
C GLN A 202 -21.38 0.76 -2.63
N THR A 203 -22.47 0.01 -2.43
CA THR A 203 -22.39 -1.42 -2.15
C THR A 203 -23.66 -2.16 -2.57
N GLY A 204 -23.53 -3.45 -2.86
CA GLY A 204 -24.66 -4.35 -3.10
C GLY A 204 -25.43 -4.75 -1.82
N MET A 205 -25.07 -4.20 -0.66
CA MET A 205 -25.66 -4.53 0.64
C MET A 205 -26.38 -3.32 1.24
N LEU A 206 -27.44 -3.55 2.02
CA LEU A 206 -28.14 -2.48 2.74
C LEU A 206 -27.24 -1.89 3.83
N LEU A 207 -27.06 -0.57 3.78
CA LEU A 207 -26.24 0.20 4.70
C LEU A 207 -27.08 0.73 5.88
N GLY A 208 -26.48 0.69 7.07
CA GLY A 208 -26.91 1.44 8.23
C GLY A 208 -25.80 2.39 8.69
N ILE A 209 -26.17 3.54 9.24
CA ILE A 209 -25.24 4.52 9.81
C ILE A 209 -25.32 4.45 11.34
N GLU A 210 -24.16 4.35 11.99
CA GLU A 210 -24.04 4.29 13.45
C GLU A 210 -22.97 5.29 13.93
N GLY A 211 -23.34 6.54 14.18
CA GLY A 211 -22.35 7.58 14.48
C GLY A 211 -21.43 7.84 13.28
N GLY A 212 -20.11 7.73 13.46
CA GLY A 212 -19.11 7.99 12.42
C GLY A 212 -18.85 6.86 11.42
N ARG A 213 -19.63 5.77 11.45
CA ARG A 213 -19.40 4.58 10.61
C ARG A 213 -20.64 4.16 9.81
N ALA A 214 -20.41 3.75 8.57
CA ALA A 214 -21.37 3.00 7.76
C ALA A 214 -21.12 1.50 7.93
N ARG A 215 -22.17 0.71 8.14
CA ARG A 215 -22.11 -0.74 8.30
C ARG A 215 -23.08 -1.45 7.37
N ALA A 216 -22.71 -2.64 6.93
CA ALA A 216 -23.64 -3.58 6.31
C ALA A 216 -23.29 -5.01 6.70
N ARG A 217 -24.29 -5.90 6.65
CA ARG A 217 -24.10 -7.35 6.69
C ARG A 217 -24.95 -8.01 5.62
N HIS A 218 -24.44 -9.10 5.07
CA HIS A 218 -25.16 -9.90 4.10
C HIS A 218 -24.79 -11.37 4.23
N VAL A 219 -25.69 -12.27 3.84
CA VAL A 219 -25.42 -13.71 3.84
C VAL A 219 -25.31 -14.18 2.40
N LEU A 220 -24.10 -14.53 1.99
CA LEU A 220 -23.79 -15.06 0.66
C LEU A 220 -23.94 -16.58 0.64
N ARG A 221 -24.59 -17.11 -0.40
CA ARG A 221 -24.61 -18.52 -0.77
C ARG A 221 -23.59 -18.81 -1.87
N ALA A 222 -23.21 -20.07 -2.01
CA ALA A 222 -22.30 -20.51 -3.06
C ALA A 222 -22.71 -19.97 -4.45
N GLY A 223 -21.78 -19.30 -5.12
CA GLY A 223 -21.97 -18.63 -6.42
C GLY A 223 -22.43 -17.16 -6.33
N GLU A 224 -22.91 -16.70 -5.18
CA GLU A 224 -23.30 -15.30 -4.99
C GLU A 224 -22.05 -14.41 -4.79
N THR A 225 -22.12 -13.22 -5.38
CA THR A 225 -21.09 -12.18 -5.27
C THR A 225 -21.74 -10.86 -4.84
N VAL A 226 -21.12 -10.17 -3.89
CA VAL A 226 -21.42 -8.78 -3.55
C VAL A 226 -20.19 -7.92 -3.76
N PHE A 227 -20.39 -6.61 -3.81
CA PHE A 227 -19.32 -5.64 -3.98
C PHE A 227 -19.47 -4.48 -2.99
N CYS A 228 -18.37 -3.78 -2.75
CA CYS A 228 -18.40 -2.42 -2.24
C CYS A 228 -17.32 -1.59 -2.94
N ALA A 229 -17.58 -0.28 -3.06
CA ALA A 229 -16.69 0.67 -3.69
C ALA A 229 -16.65 1.96 -2.86
N LEU A 230 -15.44 2.49 -2.67
CA LEU A 230 -15.20 3.77 -2.04
C LEU A 230 -14.55 4.72 -3.05
N ALA A 231 -15.18 5.86 -3.31
CA ALA A 231 -14.72 6.85 -4.27
C ALA A 231 -14.59 8.25 -3.63
N TRP A 232 -13.77 9.11 -4.22
CA TRP A 232 -13.45 10.46 -3.68
C TRP A 232 -13.44 11.56 -4.75
N SER A 233 -14.15 11.33 -5.86
CA SER A 233 -14.26 12.26 -6.98
C SER A 233 -15.66 12.21 -7.57
N GLU A 234 -16.18 13.36 -8.00
CA GLU A 234 -17.42 13.44 -8.77
C GLU A 234 -17.31 12.76 -10.15
N HIS A 235 -16.08 12.60 -10.64
CA HIS A 235 -15.77 11.91 -11.90
C HIS A 235 -15.34 10.45 -11.68
N ALA A 236 -15.36 9.96 -10.44
CA ALA A 236 -14.99 8.58 -10.14
C ALA A 236 -15.93 7.61 -10.87
N ARG A 237 -15.37 6.51 -11.36
CA ARG A 237 -16.17 5.38 -11.85
C ARG A 237 -16.57 4.53 -10.66
N ILE A 238 -17.84 4.64 -10.27
CA ILE A 238 -18.41 3.85 -9.18
C ILE A 238 -19.31 2.76 -9.78
N PRO A 239 -19.05 1.46 -9.50
CA PRO A 239 -19.85 0.38 -10.03
C PRO A 239 -21.25 0.37 -9.42
N SER A 240 -22.26 0.09 -10.25
CA SER A 240 -23.67 0.05 -9.85
C SER A 240 -24.10 -1.29 -9.28
N ASN A 241 -23.39 -2.36 -9.64
CA ASN A 241 -23.69 -3.74 -9.31
C ASN A 241 -22.40 -4.58 -9.27
N ALA A 242 -22.51 -5.85 -8.90
CA ALA A 242 -21.35 -6.74 -8.77
C ALA A 242 -20.67 -7.07 -10.11
N GLU A 243 -21.41 -7.09 -11.22
CA GLU A 243 -20.87 -7.34 -12.56
C GLU A 243 -19.97 -6.19 -13.01
N GLU A 244 -20.46 -4.95 -12.90
CA GLU A 244 -19.66 -3.74 -13.18
C GLU A 244 -18.42 -3.64 -12.26
N ALA A 245 -18.53 -4.06 -11.00
CA ALA A 245 -17.40 -4.09 -10.08
C ALA A 245 -16.33 -5.11 -10.54
N VAL A 246 -16.74 -6.29 -11.01
CA VAL A 246 -15.82 -7.28 -11.58
C VAL A 246 -15.19 -6.75 -12.88
N GLU A 247 -15.96 -6.14 -13.78
CA GLU A 247 -15.41 -5.52 -14.99
C GLU A 247 -14.34 -4.46 -14.69
N GLN A 248 -14.53 -3.67 -13.63
CA GLN A 248 -13.58 -2.64 -13.23
C GLN A 248 -12.30 -3.25 -12.62
N LEU A 249 -12.41 -4.32 -11.84
CA LEU A 249 -11.27 -5.10 -11.35
C LEU A 249 -10.51 -5.78 -12.50
N ASP A 250 -11.21 -6.28 -13.51
CA ASP A 250 -10.62 -6.94 -14.67
C ASP A 250 -9.92 -5.92 -15.58
N ALA A 251 -10.49 -4.72 -15.78
CA ALA A 251 -9.80 -3.62 -16.46
C ALA A 251 -8.52 -3.21 -15.73
N THR A 252 -8.56 -3.15 -14.40
CA THR A 252 -7.38 -2.88 -13.57
C THR A 252 -6.32 -3.98 -13.72
N THR A 253 -6.75 -5.23 -13.80
CA THR A 253 -5.87 -6.39 -14.02
C THR A 253 -5.18 -6.30 -15.38
N THR A 254 -5.91 -5.93 -16.43
CA THR A 254 -5.37 -5.71 -17.78
C THR A 254 -4.32 -4.61 -17.77
N PHE A 255 -4.62 -3.44 -17.20
CA PHE A 255 -3.65 -2.34 -17.08
C PHE A 255 -2.31 -2.80 -16.50
N TRP A 256 -2.34 -3.49 -15.35
CA TRP A 256 -1.10 -3.94 -14.70
C TRP A 256 -0.34 -4.99 -15.52
N ARG A 257 -1.06 -5.92 -16.14
CA ARG A 257 -0.46 -6.98 -16.97
C ARG A 257 0.12 -6.42 -18.25
N ASP A 258 -0.56 -5.48 -18.90
CA ASP A 258 -0.09 -4.83 -20.12
C ASP A 258 1.14 -3.98 -19.84
N TRP A 259 1.16 -3.26 -18.71
CA TRP A 259 2.36 -2.56 -18.25
C TRP A 259 3.52 -3.54 -18.00
N LEU A 260 3.29 -4.62 -17.25
CA LEU A 260 4.35 -5.59 -16.92
C LEU A 260 4.81 -6.40 -18.14
N ALA A 261 3.96 -6.63 -19.13
CA ALA A 261 4.29 -7.36 -20.35
C ALA A 261 5.35 -6.66 -21.21
N ARG A 262 5.56 -5.36 -21.01
CA ARG A 262 6.65 -4.59 -21.62
C ARG A 262 8.02 -4.90 -21.00
N ALA A 263 8.04 -5.44 -19.78
CA ALA A 263 9.25 -5.67 -19.04
C ALA A 263 10.03 -6.89 -19.57
N MET A 264 11.34 -6.74 -19.73
CA MET A 264 12.25 -7.87 -19.93
C MET A 264 12.63 -8.46 -18.58
N ILE A 265 11.83 -9.42 -18.11
CA ILE A 265 12.13 -10.16 -16.88
C ILE A 265 13.16 -11.26 -17.18
N PRO A 266 14.32 -11.28 -16.50
CA PRO A 266 15.32 -12.34 -16.69
C PRO A 266 14.74 -13.72 -16.36
N ASP A 267 15.12 -14.72 -17.16
CA ASP A 267 14.85 -16.12 -16.86
C ASP A 267 15.72 -16.57 -15.67
N HIS A 268 15.18 -16.39 -14.47
CA HIS A 268 15.88 -16.61 -13.21
C HIS A 268 14.87 -17.03 -12.12
N GLU A 269 15.31 -17.79 -11.13
CA GLU A 269 14.45 -18.25 -10.01
C GLU A 269 13.82 -17.09 -9.23
N LEU A 270 14.47 -15.92 -9.24
CA LEU A 270 13.99 -14.69 -8.60
C LEU A 270 13.04 -13.88 -9.48
N GLY A 271 12.70 -14.34 -10.69
CA GLY A 271 11.79 -13.66 -11.62
C GLY A 271 10.48 -13.16 -10.97
N PRO A 272 9.78 -13.98 -10.17
CA PRO A 272 8.57 -13.51 -9.46
C PRO A 272 8.83 -12.37 -8.47
N LEU A 273 9.98 -12.37 -7.78
CA LEU A 273 10.37 -11.29 -6.88
C LEU A 273 10.74 -10.02 -7.65
N ILE A 274 11.43 -10.15 -8.78
CA ILE A 274 11.75 -9.03 -9.68
C ILE A 274 10.46 -8.38 -10.19
N GLN A 275 9.49 -9.17 -10.67
CA GLN A 275 8.18 -8.66 -11.10
C GLN A 275 7.45 -7.95 -9.96
N ARG A 276 7.42 -8.55 -8.76
CA ARG A 276 6.77 -7.97 -7.58
C ARG A 276 7.42 -6.64 -7.17
N SER A 277 8.74 -6.54 -7.24
CA SER A 277 9.46 -5.29 -7.03
C SER A 277 9.12 -4.25 -8.10
N ALA A 278 9.16 -4.59 -9.39
CA ALA A 278 8.83 -3.66 -10.48
C ALA A 278 7.41 -3.09 -10.34
N LEU A 279 6.42 -3.94 -10.06
CA LEU A 279 5.04 -3.52 -9.82
C LEU A 279 4.91 -2.64 -8.57
N ALA A 280 5.70 -2.87 -7.52
CA ALA A 280 5.70 -2.02 -6.34
C ALA A 280 6.28 -0.63 -6.65
N ILE A 281 7.38 -0.57 -7.41
CA ILE A 281 7.99 0.68 -7.86
C ILE A 281 6.99 1.47 -8.71
N LYS A 282 6.39 0.85 -9.74
CA LYS A 282 5.37 1.49 -10.56
C LYS A 282 4.19 1.98 -9.74
N GLY A 283 3.75 1.18 -8.76
CA GLY A 283 2.68 1.58 -7.84
C GLY A 283 3.02 2.79 -6.97
N LEU A 284 4.29 3.14 -6.79
CA LEU A 284 4.74 4.34 -6.06
C LEU A 284 5.09 5.50 -7.01
N THR A 285 5.05 5.28 -8.33
CA THR A 285 5.19 6.34 -9.35
C THR A 285 3.86 7.05 -9.53
N TYR A 286 3.85 8.35 -9.27
CA TYR A 286 2.71 9.23 -9.44
C TYR A 286 2.55 9.61 -10.92
N MET A 287 1.64 8.90 -11.61
CA MET A 287 1.40 9.07 -13.05
C MET A 287 1.15 10.52 -13.51
N PRO A 288 0.44 11.38 -12.74
CA PRO A 288 0.14 12.74 -13.19
C PRO A 288 1.34 13.64 -13.44
N THR A 289 2.47 13.41 -12.76
CA THR A 289 3.67 14.25 -12.92
C THR A 289 4.92 13.48 -13.29
N GLY A 290 4.94 12.15 -13.12
CA GLY A 290 6.16 11.33 -13.22
C GLY A 290 6.98 11.25 -11.93
N ALA A 291 6.59 11.97 -10.88
CA ALA A 291 7.23 11.93 -9.58
C ALA A 291 7.09 10.54 -8.92
N ALA A 292 8.00 10.14 -8.03
CA ALA A 292 7.92 8.87 -7.32
C ALA A 292 8.08 9.06 -5.81
N VAL A 293 7.14 8.54 -5.02
CA VAL A 293 7.24 8.62 -3.56
C VAL A 293 8.24 7.59 -3.02
N ALA A 294 9.02 7.97 -2.01
CA ALA A 294 9.98 7.06 -1.38
C ALA A 294 9.29 5.90 -0.63
N ALA A 295 8.11 6.16 -0.03
CA ALA A 295 7.23 5.14 0.53
C ALA A 295 5.76 5.61 0.55
N LEU A 296 4.82 4.66 0.69
CA LEU A 296 3.39 4.95 0.71
C LEU A 296 2.90 5.69 1.98
N THR A 297 3.63 5.55 3.08
CA THR A 297 3.16 5.95 4.41
C THR A 297 4.04 7.02 5.02
N THR A 298 3.48 7.79 5.95
CA THR A 298 4.30 8.54 6.89
C THR A 298 4.55 7.76 8.17
N SER A 299 5.62 8.08 8.88
CA SER A 299 5.83 7.77 10.31
C SER A 299 5.85 6.29 10.68
N LEU A 300 6.13 5.42 9.72
CA LEU A 300 6.53 4.06 10.05
C LEU A 300 7.98 4.06 10.57
N PRO A 301 8.26 3.35 11.67
CA PRO A 301 9.55 3.44 12.30
C PRO A 301 10.60 2.59 11.59
N GLU A 302 11.80 3.13 11.38
CA GLU A 302 12.94 2.35 10.86
C GLU A 302 13.31 1.17 11.78
N THR A 303 13.02 1.27 13.07
CA THR A 303 13.22 0.21 14.06
C THR A 303 12.03 0.18 15.01
N PRO A 304 11.44 -0.99 15.35
CA PRO A 304 10.26 -1.05 16.21
C PRO A 304 10.40 -0.21 17.49
N GLY A 305 9.46 0.72 17.73
CA GLY A 305 9.46 1.62 18.87
C GLY A 305 10.47 2.79 18.81
N GLY A 306 11.21 2.93 17.71
CA GLY A 306 12.19 3.99 17.52
C GLY A 306 11.57 5.36 17.19
N GLU A 307 12.45 6.36 17.09
CA GLU A 307 12.09 7.78 16.88
C GLU A 307 12.28 8.25 15.43
N ARG A 308 12.89 7.40 14.60
CA ARG A 308 13.23 7.63 13.18
C ARG A 308 12.02 7.30 12.31
N ASN A 309 11.00 8.16 12.40
CA ASN A 309 9.66 7.96 11.89
C ASN A 309 9.26 9.17 11.01
N TRP A 310 9.83 9.27 9.81
CA TRP A 310 9.60 10.42 8.91
C TRP A 310 8.46 10.19 7.93
N ASP A 311 8.00 11.27 7.31
CA ASP A 311 7.13 11.20 6.15
C ASP A 311 7.93 10.93 4.88
N TYR A 312 7.70 9.78 4.26
CA TYR A 312 8.39 9.33 3.04
C TYR A 312 7.51 9.43 1.79
N ARG A 313 6.35 10.09 1.86
CA ARG A 313 5.38 10.21 0.74
C ARG A 313 5.74 11.29 -0.27
N TYR A 314 7.02 11.61 -0.35
CA TYR A 314 7.55 12.70 -1.15
C TYR A 314 8.66 12.17 -2.08
N THR A 315 9.07 13.02 -3.02
CA THR A 315 9.95 12.64 -4.12
C THR A 315 11.39 13.02 -3.83
N TRP A 316 12.20 12.03 -3.45
CA TRP A 316 13.63 12.22 -3.21
C TRP A 316 14.37 11.98 -4.51
N ILE A 317 15.12 12.97 -4.99
CA ILE A 317 15.79 12.88 -6.30
C ILE A 317 16.71 11.64 -6.38
N ARG A 318 17.44 11.36 -5.29
CA ARG A 318 18.30 10.18 -5.18
C ARG A 318 17.51 8.88 -5.25
N ASP A 319 16.46 8.77 -4.45
CA ASP A 319 15.69 7.54 -4.31
C ASP A 319 14.97 7.24 -5.64
N SER A 320 14.35 8.26 -6.25
CA SER A 320 13.73 8.15 -7.58
C SER A 320 14.74 7.69 -8.64
N THR A 321 15.97 8.23 -8.65
CA THR A 321 17.03 7.77 -9.57
C THR A 321 17.29 6.26 -9.46
N PHE A 322 17.37 5.72 -8.24
CA PHE A 322 17.62 4.29 -8.04
C PHE A 322 16.43 3.42 -8.46
N LEU A 323 15.20 3.89 -8.20
CA LEU A 323 13.98 3.23 -8.64
C LEU A 323 13.91 3.17 -10.18
N LEU A 324 14.19 4.28 -10.85
CA LEU A 324 14.16 4.38 -12.30
C LEU A 324 15.25 3.56 -12.96
N ARG A 325 16.46 3.53 -12.40
CA ARG A 325 17.51 2.63 -12.84
C ARG A 325 17.09 1.15 -12.74
N ALA A 326 16.32 0.77 -11.72
CA ALA A 326 15.81 -0.58 -11.62
C ALA A 326 14.78 -0.89 -12.72
N LEU A 327 13.91 0.07 -13.07
CA LEU A 327 12.95 -0.06 -14.18
C LEU A 327 13.67 -0.09 -15.54
N HIS A 328 14.71 0.73 -15.74
CA HIS A 328 15.55 0.75 -16.94
C HIS A 328 16.11 -0.63 -17.28
N TYR A 329 16.66 -1.34 -16.29
CA TYR A 329 17.22 -2.68 -16.51
C TYR A 329 16.16 -3.72 -16.91
N LEU A 330 14.88 -3.40 -16.74
CA LEU A 330 13.75 -4.19 -17.19
C LEU A 330 13.13 -3.64 -18.49
N LEU A 331 13.73 -2.66 -19.14
CA LEU A 331 13.22 -1.96 -20.34
C LEU A 331 11.88 -1.23 -20.12
N LEU A 332 11.68 -0.74 -18.89
CA LEU A 332 10.52 0.07 -18.50
C LEU A 332 10.95 1.55 -18.41
N ASP A 333 11.30 2.14 -19.55
CA ASP A 333 11.93 3.47 -19.61
C ASP A 333 10.93 4.64 -19.53
N TRP A 334 9.64 4.39 -19.77
CA TRP A 334 8.63 5.44 -19.80
C TRP A 334 8.53 6.22 -18.48
N GLU A 335 8.62 5.50 -17.36
CA GLU A 335 8.61 6.13 -16.03
C GLU A 335 9.82 7.04 -15.82
N ALA A 336 10.96 6.74 -16.45
CA ALA A 336 12.13 7.59 -16.38
C ALA A 336 11.97 8.85 -17.22
N ASP A 337 11.41 8.75 -18.43
CA ASP A 337 11.10 9.90 -19.27
C ASP A 337 10.17 10.88 -18.55
N GLU A 338 9.10 10.38 -17.92
CA GLU A 338 8.16 11.19 -17.13
C GLU A 338 8.85 11.84 -15.91
N PHE A 339 9.74 11.12 -15.22
CA PHE A 339 10.49 11.71 -14.12
C PHE A 339 11.52 12.76 -14.59
N MET A 340 12.13 12.59 -15.75
CA MET A 340 12.99 13.61 -16.36
C MET A 340 12.20 14.88 -16.67
N GLN A 341 10.94 14.74 -17.13
CA GLN A 341 10.03 15.87 -17.32
C GLN A 341 9.65 16.52 -15.99
N PHE A 342 9.34 15.74 -14.96
CA PHE A 342 9.14 16.25 -13.60
C PHE A 342 10.32 17.12 -13.15
N MET A 343 11.55 16.60 -13.26
CA MET A 343 12.76 17.34 -12.88
C MET A 343 13.01 18.59 -13.72
N ALA A 344 12.57 18.61 -14.98
CA ALA A 344 12.68 19.79 -15.84
C ALA A 344 11.73 20.91 -15.39
N ASP A 345 10.55 20.55 -14.87
CA ASP A 345 9.53 21.49 -14.36
C ASP A 345 9.88 22.08 -12.98
N LEU A 346 10.85 21.50 -12.25
CA LEU A 346 11.22 21.96 -10.92
C LEU A 346 11.92 23.33 -10.94
N ASP A 347 11.46 24.19 -10.02
CA ASP A 347 12.13 25.44 -9.69
C ASP A 347 13.54 25.17 -9.13
N ARG A 348 14.50 25.93 -9.64
CA ARG A 348 15.89 25.89 -9.19
C ARG A 348 16.09 26.76 -7.95
N ASN A 349 17.07 26.39 -7.13
CA ASN A 349 17.57 27.23 -6.06
C ASN A 349 18.27 28.48 -6.62
N GLU A 350 18.56 29.47 -5.76
CA GLU A 350 19.26 30.70 -6.16
C GLU A 350 20.63 30.43 -6.79
N ASP A 351 21.29 29.35 -6.40
CA ASP A 351 22.57 28.90 -6.96
C ASP A 351 22.44 28.03 -8.23
N GLY A 352 21.22 27.87 -8.75
CA GLY A 352 20.88 27.03 -9.90
C GLY A 352 20.73 25.53 -9.57
N GLY A 353 20.93 25.13 -8.31
CA GLY A 353 20.79 23.74 -7.87
C GLY A 353 19.36 23.25 -7.72
N LEU A 354 19.20 21.97 -7.37
CA LEU A 354 17.94 21.36 -6.94
C LEU A 354 17.95 21.14 -5.42
N GLN A 355 16.77 21.12 -4.80
CA GLN A 355 16.59 20.57 -3.46
C GLN A 355 16.74 19.06 -3.49
N ILE A 356 16.96 18.48 -2.31
CA ILE A 356 17.09 17.03 -2.18
C ILE A 356 15.75 16.30 -2.35
N MET A 357 14.66 17.03 -2.18
CA MET A 357 13.30 16.50 -2.23
C MET A 357 12.24 17.53 -2.56
N TYR A 358 11.12 17.03 -3.07
CA TYR A 358 9.95 17.82 -3.45
C TYR A 358 8.64 17.08 -3.13
N GLY A 359 7.54 17.80 -3.01
CA GLY A 359 6.22 17.19 -3.10
C GLY A 359 6.02 16.55 -4.49
N ILE A 360 5.04 15.65 -4.61
CA ILE A 360 4.77 14.96 -5.89
C ILE A 360 4.26 15.91 -6.99
N ASP A 361 3.87 17.12 -6.62
CA ASP A 361 3.50 18.25 -7.49
C ASP A 361 4.64 19.26 -7.71
N GLY A 362 5.85 18.96 -7.24
CA GLY A 362 7.02 19.84 -7.37
C GLY A 362 7.11 20.93 -6.30
N ARG A 363 6.18 21.00 -5.33
CA ARG A 363 6.27 22.00 -4.27
C ARG A 363 7.52 21.83 -3.41
N ARG A 364 8.11 22.97 -3.04
CA ARG A 364 9.42 23.07 -2.37
C ARG A 364 9.35 22.97 -0.86
N GLU A 365 8.28 23.51 -0.27
CA GLU A 365 8.11 23.58 1.17
C GLU A 365 7.33 22.37 1.69
N LEU A 366 7.99 21.58 2.55
CA LEU A 366 7.48 20.34 3.12
C LEU A 366 7.52 20.39 4.65
N SER A 367 7.04 21.51 5.21
CA SER A 367 7.12 21.81 6.64
C SER A 367 6.69 20.64 7.51
N GLU A 368 7.61 20.21 8.38
CA GLU A 368 7.38 19.10 9.28
C GLU A 368 6.59 19.56 10.51
N SER A 369 5.61 18.74 10.90
CA SER A 369 4.84 18.89 12.12
C SER A 369 4.74 17.55 12.84
N VAL A 370 4.67 17.60 14.17
CA VAL A 370 4.47 16.42 15.01
C VAL A 370 2.99 16.27 15.38
N ARG A 371 2.47 15.05 15.28
CA ARG A 371 1.12 14.65 15.69
C ARG A 371 1.17 13.98 17.05
N GLU A 372 1.06 14.78 18.12
CA GLU A 372 1.08 14.28 19.51
C GLU A 372 -0.16 13.46 19.88
N ASP A 373 -1.26 13.72 19.17
CA ASP A 373 -2.57 13.08 19.32
C ASP A 373 -2.60 11.64 18.81
N LEU A 374 -1.64 11.23 17.97
CA LEU A 374 -1.55 9.87 17.44
C LEU A 374 -0.62 9.00 18.29
N SER A 375 -1.04 7.76 18.56
CA SER A 375 -0.22 6.79 19.31
C SER A 375 1.06 6.38 18.58
N GLY A 376 1.04 6.37 17.25
CA GLY A 376 2.11 5.90 16.39
C GLY A 376 2.10 4.38 16.22
N TYR A 377 2.67 3.90 15.10
CA TYR A 377 2.67 2.47 14.79
C TYR A 377 3.32 1.67 15.93
N ASN A 378 2.52 0.83 16.57
CA ASN A 378 2.94 0.05 17.75
C ASN A 378 3.60 0.89 18.85
N GLY A 379 3.12 2.13 19.04
CA GLY A 379 3.62 3.09 20.03
C GLY A 379 4.89 3.85 19.63
N ALA A 380 5.40 3.69 18.40
CA ALA A 380 6.57 4.41 17.93
C ALA A 380 6.28 5.90 17.76
N ARG A 381 7.04 6.74 18.46
CA ARG A 381 6.87 8.20 18.49
C ARG A 381 8.19 8.91 18.21
N PRO A 382 8.17 10.14 17.67
CA PRO A 382 6.97 10.91 17.33
C PRO A 382 6.38 10.49 15.97
N VAL A 383 5.13 10.86 15.74
CA VAL A 383 4.48 10.78 14.42
C VAL A 383 4.67 12.12 13.72
N ARG A 384 5.28 12.12 12.55
CA ARG A 384 5.59 13.30 11.72
C ARG A 384 4.69 13.37 10.49
N VAL A 385 4.35 14.57 10.08
CA VAL A 385 3.75 14.86 8.77
C VAL A 385 4.55 16.00 8.17
N GLY A 386 4.95 15.87 6.91
CA GLY A 386 6.03 16.70 6.38
C GLY A 386 7.41 16.10 6.66
N ASN A 387 8.44 16.73 6.12
CA ASN A 387 9.80 16.25 6.26
C ASN A 387 10.79 17.40 6.28
N ALA A 388 11.38 17.68 7.45
CA ALA A 388 12.26 18.84 7.65
C ALA A 388 13.56 18.77 6.85
N ALA A 389 13.87 17.63 6.21
CA ALA A 389 15.05 17.51 5.38
C ALA A 389 14.95 18.28 4.04
N PHE A 390 13.78 18.84 3.68
CA PHE A 390 13.62 19.59 2.42
C PHE A 390 14.56 20.80 2.27
N ASP A 391 15.00 21.37 3.39
CA ASP A 391 15.91 22.51 3.47
C ASP A 391 17.38 22.07 3.72
N GLN A 392 17.66 20.75 3.72
CA GLN A 392 19.03 20.26 3.86
C GLN A 392 19.77 20.34 2.53
N ARG A 393 21.07 20.62 2.62
CA ARG A 393 21.99 20.55 1.50
C ARG A 393 22.70 19.20 1.46
N GLN A 394 22.40 18.38 0.45
CA GLN A 394 23.14 17.16 0.12
C GLN A 394 23.70 17.26 -1.30
N ASN A 395 25.00 17.02 -1.47
CA ASN A 395 25.71 17.26 -2.74
C ASN A 395 25.64 16.08 -3.72
N ASP A 396 25.15 14.92 -3.27
CA ASP A 396 25.00 13.70 -4.07
C ASP A 396 23.84 13.75 -5.08
N VAL A 397 22.87 14.64 -4.87
CA VAL A 397 21.72 14.86 -5.76
C VAL A 397 22.13 15.10 -7.22
N PHE A 398 23.21 15.87 -7.44
CA PHE A 398 23.71 16.13 -8.79
C PHE A 398 24.22 14.87 -9.48
N GLY A 399 24.90 14.00 -8.73
CA GLY A 399 25.36 12.71 -9.26
C GLY A 399 24.18 11.82 -9.62
N ALA A 400 23.16 11.74 -8.76
CA ALA A 400 21.97 10.96 -9.02
C ALA A 400 21.18 11.47 -10.26
N ALA A 401 21.03 12.79 -10.39
CA ALA A 401 20.38 13.38 -11.56
C ALA A 401 21.16 13.10 -12.87
N LEU A 402 22.50 13.22 -12.83
CA LEU A 402 23.35 12.92 -13.99
C LEU A 402 23.32 11.42 -14.34
N ASP A 403 23.30 10.53 -13.35
CA ASP A 403 23.18 9.08 -13.58
C ASP A 403 21.88 8.76 -14.33
N THR A 404 20.77 9.43 -13.99
CA THR A 404 19.50 9.26 -14.70
C THR A 404 19.63 9.70 -16.16
N VAL A 405 20.21 10.87 -16.44
CA VAL A 405 20.44 11.38 -17.80
C VAL A 405 21.39 10.50 -18.62
N LEU A 406 22.33 9.81 -17.96
CA LEU A 406 23.29 8.95 -18.66
C LEU A 406 22.67 7.61 -19.06
N LEU A 407 21.73 7.10 -18.26
CA LEU A 407 21.08 5.80 -18.46
C LEU A 407 19.90 5.85 -19.44
N HIS A 408 19.23 7.00 -19.52
CA HIS A 408 18.02 7.24 -20.32
C HIS A 408 18.29 8.30 -21.38
#